data_AF-A0A847X0N4-F1
#
_entry.id   AF-A0A847X0N4-F1
#
_cell.length_a   1.000
_cell.length_b   1.000
_cell.length_c   1.000
_cell.angle_alpha   90.00
_cell.angle_beta   90.00
_cell.angle_gamma   90.00
#
_symmetry.space_group_name_H-M   'P 1'
#
loop_
_entity.id
_entity.type
_entity.pdbx_description
1 polymer ?
#
loop_
_entity_poly.entity_id
_entity_poly.type
_entity_poly.pdbx_seq_one_letter_code
_entity_poly.pdbx_strand_id
1 'polypeptide(L)'
;MIRLASWIIGSLVVAGIVAWVISLPGTVTLDLPGYRLQPRLGTAVAIIILFAALVIAIWAIVRRVINAPKAMARRRALKKRELGVEALSDAFIALQAGDPARARSLAREAQAKLPDNNAARLLEARADLALGDMPAAREHYRALIASEKTAVAALSGLYDQARAQNRPEAALTFARKTLALAPSTGWANQAVFDDLVVRGQWAEAVAMVNAEAASSREDKARKRRRQAVIETARAREAEISAPNAALEHALTALKLLPDFVPAALIAARIYINRAETRRAQSLLRRIWRATGHPDVAALYAHSQSGASAMERLKRIRELIDVPPPHRAAGMSLARAAIEAYDWPLAREALAPFAGNDATQGVASLMAEIEEGQNGDQGKAREWLARAVRAPRDPAWTADGIVSDEWEPISPVTGRLDAFEWKVPVATTSRPAPLPAPLDEPLPSLPAAEETRALAPAENPQ
;
A
#
# COMPACT_ATOMS: atom_id res chain seq x y z
N MET A 1 43.77 4.88 48.06
CA MET A 1 44.19 5.56 49.31
C MET A 1 43.04 5.81 50.30
N ILE A 2 41.87 6.26 49.86
CA ILE A 2 40.71 6.56 50.75
C ILE A 2 40.23 5.34 51.56
N ARG A 3 40.18 4.15 50.95
CA ARG A 3 39.79 2.90 51.64
C ARG A 3 40.80 2.41 52.70
N LEU A 4 42.07 2.76 52.55
CA LEU A 4 43.12 2.38 53.51
C LEU A 4 43.12 3.35 54.69
N ALA A 5 42.99 4.66 54.41
CA ALA A 5 42.87 5.70 55.44
C ALA A 5 41.62 5.49 56.33
N SER A 6 40.47 5.12 55.74
CA SER A 6 39.25 4.83 56.51
C SER A 6 39.41 3.60 57.42
N TRP A 7 40.17 2.59 56.98
CA TRP A 7 40.45 1.41 57.80
C TRP A 7 41.42 1.71 58.94
N ILE A 8 42.44 2.53 58.70
CA ILE A 8 43.40 2.95 59.73
C ILE A 8 42.72 3.84 60.78
N ILE A 9 41.93 4.83 60.36
CA ILE A 9 41.20 5.70 61.29
C ILE A 9 40.17 4.89 62.08
N GLY A 10 39.42 3.99 61.43
CA GLY A 10 38.49 3.10 62.11
C GLY A 10 39.18 2.20 63.14
N SER A 11 40.33 1.63 62.79
CA SER A 11 41.16 0.84 63.70
C SER A 11 41.65 1.64 64.91
N LEU A 12 42.04 2.90 64.71
CA LEU A 12 42.58 3.77 65.76
C LEU A 12 41.48 4.20 66.75
N VAL A 13 40.27 4.49 66.26
CA VAL A 13 39.10 4.82 67.09
C VAL A 13 38.65 3.60 67.90
N VAL A 14 38.59 2.40 67.29
CA VAL A 14 38.24 1.17 68.00
C VAL A 14 39.29 0.83 69.07
N ALA A 15 40.58 0.96 68.74
CA ALA A 15 41.66 0.76 69.72
C ALA A 15 41.57 1.77 70.87
N GLY A 16 41.24 3.03 70.60
CA GLY A 16 41.02 4.06 71.62
C GLY A 16 39.85 3.76 72.55
N ILE A 17 38.71 3.31 72.01
CA ILE A 17 37.54 2.93 72.80
C ILE A 17 37.84 1.69 73.67
N VAL A 18 38.55 0.69 73.12
CA VAL A 18 38.95 -0.50 73.88
C VAL A 18 39.92 -0.13 75.01
N ALA A 19 40.90 0.74 74.75
CA ALA A 19 41.84 1.21 75.77
C ALA A 19 41.14 2.00 76.89
N TRP A 20 40.17 2.86 76.53
CA TRP A 20 39.37 3.60 77.50
C TRP A 20 38.53 2.67 78.38
N VAL A 21 37.89 1.65 77.79
CA VAL A 21 37.12 0.65 78.53
C VAL A 21 38.01 -0.18 79.47
N ILE A 22 39.22 -0.55 79.05
CA ILE A 22 40.20 -1.27 79.90
C ILE A 22 40.62 -0.44 81.12
N SER A 23 40.62 0.89 81.01
CA SER A 23 41.09 1.82 82.05
C SER A 23 40.06 2.14 83.15
N LEU A 24 38.81 1.66 83.04
CA LEU A 24 37.75 1.90 84.03
C LEU A 24 38.03 1.15 85.35
N PRO A 25 38.13 1.87 86.50
CA PRO A 25 38.40 1.25 87.79
C PRO A 25 37.16 0.54 88.35
N GLY A 26 37.31 -0.74 88.67
CA GLY A 26 36.31 -1.59 89.29
C GLY A 26 36.73 -3.06 89.18
N THR A 27 36.21 -3.93 90.05
CA THR A 27 36.48 -5.37 89.99
C THR A 27 35.16 -6.11 89.88
N VAL A 28 35.12 -7.10 88.99
CA VAL A 28 33.98 -8.03 88.87
C VAL A 28 34.45 -9.36 89.41
N THR A 29 33.85 -9.81 90.50
CA THR A 29 34.12 -11.12 91.09
C THR A 29 33.22 -12.16 90.43
N LEU A 30 33.82 -13.11 89.71
CA LEU A 30 33.14 -14.31 89.23
C LEU A 30 33.48 -15.45 90.19
N ASP A 31 32.52 -15.86 91.03
CA ASP A 31 32.66 -17.06 91.86
C ASP A 31 32.16 -18.27 91.04
N LEU A 32 33.11 -19.07 90.53
CA LEU A 32 32.86 -20.41 89.99
C LEU A 32 33.28 -21.44 91.05
N PRO A 33 32.72 -22.67 91.04
CA PRO A 33 33.08 -23.68 92.03
C PRO A 33 34.56 -24.04 91.92
N GLY A 34 35.37 -23.55 92.87
CA GLY A 34 36.80 -23.87 92.99
C GLY A 34 37.78 -22.90 92.31
N TYR A 35 37.34 -21.86 91.59
CA TYR A 35 38.24 -20.86 91.00
C TYR A 35 37.65 -19.46 91.11
N ARG A 36 38.37 -18.56 91.78
CA ARG A 36 38.01 -17.14 91.91
C ARG A 36 38.89 -16.31 90.99
N LEU A 37 38.33 -15.87 89.87
CA LEU A 37 38.98 -14.94 88.95
C LEU A 37 38.51 -13.52 89.31
N GLN A 38 39.46 -12.62 89.60
CA GLN A 38 39.23 -11.19 89.82
C GLN A 38 39.79 -10.37 88.65
N PRO A 39 39.21 -10.43 87.44
CA PRO A 39 39.60 -9.55 86.35
C PRO A 39 39.21 -8.10 86.66
N ARG A 40 40.04 -7.15 86.20
CA ARG A 40 39.71 -5.71 86.21
C ARG A 40 38.47 -5.50 85.34
N LEU A 41 37.54 -4.62 85.75
CA LEU A 41 36.25 -4.40 85.08
C LEU A 41 36.42 -4.23 83.56
N GLY A 42 37.45 -3.48 83.17
CA GLY A 42 37.75 -3.20 81.79
C GLY A 42 38.13 -4.42 80.94
N THR A 43 38.79 -5.44 81.50
CA THR A 43 39.08 -6.68 80.75
C THR A 43 37.85 -7.55 80.59
N ALA A 44 36.96 -7.59 81.59
CA ALA A 44 35.69 -8.30 81.49
C ALA A 44 34.77 -7.70 80.40
N VAL A 45 34.67 -6.36 80.36
CA VAL A 45 33.88 -5.67 79.33
C VAL A 45 34.49 -5.87 77.93
N ALA A 46 35.82 -5.82 77.80
CA ALA A 46 36.49 -6.09 76.53
C ALA A 46 36.22 -7.51 75.99
N ILE A 47 36.23 -8.52 76.86
CA ILE A 47 35.90 -9.90 76.50
C ILE A 47 34.43 -10.02 76.05
N ILE A 48 33.50 -9.36 76.74
CA ILE A 48 32.08 -9.36 76.36
C ILE A 48 31.87 -8.69 75.00
N ILE A 49 32.52 -7.55 74.74
CA ILE A 49 32.45 -6.85 73.45
C ILE A 49 33.04 -7.73 72.34
N LEU A 50 34.18 -8.38 72.59
CA LEU A 50 34.80 -9.29 71.63
C LEU A 50 33.89 -10.49 71.33
N PHE A 51 33.26 -11.06 72.36
CA PHE A 51 32.32 -12.16 72.21
C PHE A 51 31.08 -11.72 71.41
N ALA A 52 30.50 -10.56 71.73
CA ALA A 52 29.37 -9.99 70.98
C ALA A 52 29.75 -9.72 69.52
N ALA A 53 30.94 -9.18 69.25
CA ALA A 53 31.45 -8.97 67.90
C ALA A 53 31.63 -10.28 67.14
N LEU A 54 32.14 -11.33 67.80
CA LEU A 54 32.28 -12.67 67.23
C LEU A 54 30.92 -13.27 66.88
N VAL A 55 29.93 -13.16 67.78
CA VAL A 55 28.56 -13.63 67.54
C VAL A 55 27.91 -12.88 66.36
N ILE A 56 28.06 -11.56 66.29
CA ILE A 56 27.56 -10.75 65.16
C ILE A 56 28.26 -11.17 63.86
N ALA A 57 29.58 -11.41 63.88
CA ALA A 57 30.34 -11.84 62.71
C ALA A 57 29.88 -13.22 62.22
N ILE A 58 29.75 -14.20 63.13
CA ILE A 58 29.25 -15.55 62.82
C ILE A 58 27.82 -15.45 62.26
N TRP A 59 26.94 -14.68 62.90
CA TRP A 59 25.56 -14.47 62.43
C TRP A 59 25.51 -13.82 61.03
N ALA A 60 26.38 -12.83 60.77
CA ALA A 60 26.48 -12.20 59.46
C ALA A 60 26.97 -13.19 58.37
N ILE A 61 27.92 -14.07 58.70
CA ILE A 61 28.40 -15.13 57.81
C ILE A 61 27.27 -16.13 57.53
N VAL A 62 26.60 -16.63 58.56
CA VAL A 62 25.45 -17.55 58.43
C VAL A 62 24.35 -16.92 57.57
N ARG A 63 23.99 -15.66 57.83
CA ARG A 63 22.99 -14.93 57.03
C ARG A 63 23.43 -14.74 55.58
N ARG A 64 24.72 -14.50 55.33
CA ARG A 64 25.27 -14.38 53.96
C ARG A 64 25.27 -15.72 53.23
N VAL A 65 25.63 -16.82 53.89
CA VAL A 65 25.60 -18.17 53.31
C VAL A 65 24.17 -18.60 52.99
N ILE A 66 23.20 -18.33 53.88
CA ILE A 66 21.78 -18.64 53.65
C ILE A 66 21.17 -17.77 52.54
N ASN A 67 21.58 -16.50 52.42
CA ASN A 67 21.06 -15.59 51.38
C ASN A 67 21.83 -15.63 50.05
N ALA A 68 23.08 -16.12 50.05
CA ALA A 68 23.90 -16.29 48.84
C ALA A 68 23.22 -17.10 47.72
N PRO A 69 22.56 -18.25 47.97
CA PRO A 69 21.90 -18.99 46.89
C PRO A 69 20.80 -18.17 46.21
N LYS A 70 20.00 -17.41 46.97
CA LYS A 70 18.96 -16.53 46.41
C LYS A 70 19.56 -15.40 45.55
N ALA A 71 20.64 -14.77 46.01
CA ALA A 71 21.33 -13.72 45.27
C ALA A 71 22.00 -14.24 43.98
N MET A 72 22.61 -15.44 44.05
CA MET A 72 23.21 -16.09 42.88
C MET A 72 22.15 -16.55 41.88
N ALA A 73 21.03 -17.14 42.34
CA ALA A 73 19.91 -17.51 41.48
C ALA A 73 19.35 -16.29 40.75
N ARG A 74 19.17 -15.16 41.44
CA ARG A 74 18.73 -13.90 40.82
C ARG A 74 19.72 -13.39 39.77
N ARG A 75 21.03 -13.40 40.05
CA ARG A 75 22.06 -12.99 39.07
C ARG A 75 22.09 -13.91 37.85
N ARG A 76 21.96 -15.23 38.04
CA ARG A 76 21.88 -16.20 36.93
C ARG A 76 20.63 -15.99 36.10
N ALA A 77 19.47 -15.75 36.72
CA ALA A 77 18.22 -15.46 36.03
C ALA A 77 18.31 -14.17 35.19
N LEU A 78 18.94 -13.11 35.74
CA LEU A 78 19.20 -11.87 35.00
C LEU A 78 20.11 -12.10 33.80
N LYS A 79 21.24 -12.78 33.99
CA LYS A 79 22.14 -13.12 32.88
C LYS A 79 21.47 -14.00 31.82
N LYS A 80 20.65 -14.97 32.23
CA LYS A 80 19.86 -15.81 31.31
C LYS A 80 18.87 -14.97 30.51
N ARG A 81 18.24 -13.98 31.15
CA ARG A 81 17.31 -13.05 30.49
C ARG A 81 18.03 -12.13 29.50
N GLU A 82 19.18 -11.57 29.87
CA GLU A 82 20.02 -10.74 28.99
C GLU A 82 20.42 -11.51 27.72
N LEU A 83 20.97 -12.72 27.90
CA LEU A 83 21.32 -13.62 26.78
C LEU A 83 20.11 -14.05 25.94
N GLY A 84 18.92 -14.07 26.51
CA GLY A 84 17.68 -14.36 25.78
C GLY A 84 17.19 -13.18 24.95
N VAL A 85 17.35 -11.95 25.46
CA VAL A 85 17.04 -10.72 24.73
C VAL A 85 18.02 -10.51 23.60
N GLU A 86 19.32 -10.76 23.83
CA GLU A 86 20.36 -10.72 22.81
C GLU A 86 20.07 -11.72 21.67
N ALA A 87 19.79 -12.98 22.00
CA ALA A 87 19.39 -13.98 21.00
C ALA A 87 18.12 -13.59 20.22
N LEU A 88 17.15 -12.93 20.87
CA LEU A 88 15.95 -12.42 20.20
C LEU A 88 16.28 -11.29 19.22
N SER A 89 17.16 -10.36 19.61
CA SER A 89 17.64 -9.29 18.75
C SER A 89 18.40 -9.84 17.54
N ASP A 90 19.32 -10.78 17.76
CA ASP A 90 20.10 -11.41 16.70
C ASP A 90 19.20 -12.21 15.75
N ALA A 91 18.19 -12.91 16.28
CA ALA A 91 17.20 -13.61 15.47
C ALA A 91 16.42 -12.65 14.57
N PHE A 92 16.04 -11.48 15.09
CA PHE A 92 15.32 -10.47 14.30
C PHE A 92 16.22 -9.89 13.21
N ILE A 93 17.48 -9.58 13.53
CA ILE A 93 18.47 -9.09 12.57
C ILE A 93 18.71 -10.14 11.47
N ALA A 94 18.90 -11.42 11.83
CA ALA A 94 19.11 -12.50 10.88
C ALA A 94 17.92 -12.65 9.92
N LEU A 95 16.68 -12.54 10.44
CA LEU A 95 15.48 -12.60 9.62
C LEU A 95 15.42 -11.44 8.61
N GLN A 96 15.74 -10.22 9.04
CA GLN A 96 15.77 -9.03 8.16
C GLN A 96 16.95 -9.07 7.17
N ALA A 97 18.05 -9.73 7.53
CA ALA A 97 19.19 -9.97 6.65
C ALA A 97 18.92 -11.06 5.59
N GLY A 98 17.76 -11.73 5.63
CA GLY A 98 17.39 -12.77 4.67
C GLY A 98 17.93 -14.16 5.02
N ASP A 99 18.36 -14.40 6.27
CA ASP A 99 18.76 -15.71 6.77
C ASP A 99 17.71 -16.27 7.75
N PRO A 100 16.62 -16.86 7.23
CA PRO A 100 15.53 -17.34 8.07
C PRO A 100 15.89 -18.64 8.82
N ALA A 101 16.89 -19.41 8.34
CA ALA A 101 17.35 -20.61 9.03
C ALA A 101 18.05 -20.26 10.35
N ARG A 102 18.98 -19.30 10.30
CA ARG A 102 19.65 -18.78 11.50
C ARG A 102 18.67 -18.06 12.43
N ALA A 103 17.74 -17.29 11.87
CA ALA A 103 16.68 -16.65 12.65
C ALA A 103 15.85 -17.67 13.44
N ARG A 104 15.47 -18.80 12.82
CA ARG A 104 14.74 -19.89 13.48
C ARG A 104 15.52 -20.48 14.65
N SER A 105 16.81 -20.79 14.47
CA SER A 105 17.63 -21.36 15.55
C SER A 105 17.81 -20.39 16.72
N LEU A 106 18.05 -19.11 16.43
CA LEU A 106 18.23 -18.08 17.45
C LEU A 106 16.90 -17.77 18.18
N ALA A 107 15.77 -17.82 17.47
CA ALA A 107 14.44 -17.69 18.08
C ALA A 107 14.13 -18.83 19.05
N ARG A 108 14.50 -20.08 18.72
CA ARG A 108 14.39 -21.23 19.65
C ARG A 108 15.28 -21.06 20.87
N GLU A 109 16.51 -20.59 20.69
CA GLU A 109 17.40 -20.29 21.81
C GLU A 109 16.83 -19.20 22.72
N ALA A 110 16.28 -18.14 22.13
CA ALA A 110 15.59 -17.08 22.85
C ALA A 110 14.37 -17.63 23.62
N GLN A 111 13.59 -18.53 23.02
CA GLN A 111 12.44 -19.17 23.66
C GLN A 111 12.85 -20.03 24.87
N ALA A 112 13.94 -20.80 24.76
CA ALA A 112 14.47 -21.59 25.89
C ALA A 112 15.00 -20.71 27.04
N LYS A 113 15.50 -19.51 26.71
CA LYS A 113 15.96 -18.52 27.68
C LYS A 113 14.83 -17.67 28.27
N LEU A 114 13.76 -17.43 27.50
CA LEU A 114 12.62 -16.57 27.80
C LEU A 114 11.28 -17.31 27.52
N PRO A 115 10.89 -18.29 28.36
CA PRO A 115 9.72 -19.13 28.09
C PRO A 115 8.38 -18.37 28.04
N ASP A 116 8.27 -17.27 28.80
CA ASP A 116 7.08 -16.42 28.89
C ASP A 116 7.03 -15.32 27.82
N ASN A 117 8.07 -15.20 26.98
CA ASN A 117 8.14 -14.14 25.97
C ASN A 117 7.53 -14.62 24.64
N ASN A 118 6.32 -14.16 24.36
CA ASN A 118 5.63 -14.49 23.12
C ASN A 118 6.31 -13.93 21.86
N ALA A 119 7.20 -12.93 21.98
CA ALA A 119 7.92 -12.38 20.83
C ALA A 119 8.88 -13.39 20.19
N ALA A 120 9.55 -14.21 21.00
CA ALA A 120 10.43 -15.28 20.49
C ALA A 120 9.64 -16.33 19.69
N ARG A 121 8.43 -16.66 20.15
CA ARG A 121 7.53 -17.60 19.46
C ARG A 121 7.00 -17.04 18.14
N LEU A 122 6.62 -15.75 18.12
CA LEU A 122 6.20 -15.07 16.89
C LEU A 122 7.34 -15.02 15.86
N LEU A 123 8.56 -14.79 16.32
CA LEU A 123 9.73 -14.72 15.46
C LEU A 123 10.09 -16.09 14.87
N GLU A 124 9.99 -17.17 15.68
CA GLU A 124 10.13 -18.54 15.20
C GLU A 124 9.09 -18.85 14.11
N ALA A 125 7.81 -18.55 14.36
CA ALA A 125 6.74 -18.74 13.38
C ALA A 125 6.98 -17.96 12.08
N ARG A 126 7.50 -16.72 12.18
CA ARG A 126 7.82 -15.89 11.01
C ARG A 126 9.01 -16.45 10.24
N ALA A 127 10.01 -17.00 10.93
CA ALA A 127 11.15 -17.67 10.31
C ALA A 127 10.72 -18.95 9.59
N ASP A 128 9.81 -19.75 10.17
CA ASP A 128 9.22 -20.93 9.53
C ASP A 128 8.48 -20.55 8.23
N LEU A 129 7.69 -19.47 8.27
CA LEU A 129 7.01 -18.94 7.08
C LEU A 129 8.00 -18.50 6.00
N ALA A 130 9.09 -17.83 6.37
CA ALA A 130 10.13 -17.40 5.44
C ALA A 130 10.95 -18.57 4.85
N LEU A 131 11.11 -19.67 5.60
CA LEU A 131 11.68 -20.93 5.11
C LEU A 131 10.74 -21.72 4.19
N GLY A 132 9.45 -21.36 4.14
CA GLY A 132 8.43 -22.13 3.43
C GLY A 132 7.91 -23.35 4.19
N ASP A 133 8.26 -23.51 5.48
CA ASP A 133 7.74 -24.57 6.37
C ASP A 133 6.32 -24.21 6.85
N MET A 134 5.39 -24.26 5.90
CA MET A 134 4.00 -23.84 6.09
C MET A 134 3.27 -24.63 7.19
N PRO A 135 3.44 -25.95 7.35
CA PRO A 135 2.81 -26.69 8.44
C PRO A 135 3.30 -26.24 9.82
N ALA A 136 4.61 -26.09 10.02
CA ALA A 136 5.17 -25.65 11.30
C ALA A 136 4.75 -24.22 11.64
N ALA A 137 4.82 -23.30 10.67
CA ALA A 137 4.36 -21.93 10.84
C ALA A 137 2.90 -21.86 11.30
N ARG A 138 2.02 -22.69 10.70
CA ARG A 138 0.59 -22.74 11.05
C ARG A 138 0.36 -23.19 12.48
N GLU A 139 1.05 -24.24 12.92
CA GLU A 139 0.95 -24.75 14.30
C GLU A 139 1.43 -23.70 15.30
N HIS A 140 2.58 -23.06 15.04
CA HIS A 140 3.11 -22.01 15.90
C HIS A 140 2.18 -20.79 15.98
N TYR A 141 1.62 -20.32 14.86
CA TYR A 141 0.65 -19.23 14.89
C TYR A 141 -0.66 -19.62 15.59
N ARG A 142 -1.17 -20.84 15.41
CA ARG A 142 -2.36 -21.32 16.13
C ARG A 142 -2.18 -21.29 17.63
N ALA A 143 -1.02 -21.74 18.14
CA ALA A 143 -0.70 -21.67 19.55
C ALA A 143 -0.71 -20.22 20.09
N LEU A 144 -0.38 -19.24 19.24
CA LEU A 144 -0.33 -17.83 19.60
C LEU A 144 -1.68 -17.10 19.50
N ILE A 145 -2.70 -17.69 18.87
CA ILE A 145 -4.07 -17.13 18.85
C ILE A 145 -4.72 -17.18 20.24
N ALA A 146 -4.33 -18.15 21.08
CA ALA A 146 -4.94 -18.35 22.39
C ALA A 146 -4.75 -17.16 23.37
N SER A 147 -3.78 -16.28 23.11
CA SER A 147 -3.57 -15.07 23.91
C SER A 147 -4.00 -13.83 23.14
N GLU A 148 -4.86 -13.01 23.76
CA GLU A 148 -5.33 -11.74 23.18
C GLU A 148 -4.19 -10.80 22.75
N LYS A 149 -3.08 -10.80 23.50
CA LYS A 149 -1.89 -9.98 23.22
C LYS A 149 -1.17 -10.37 21.92
N THR A 150 -1.29 -11.62 21.48
CA THR A 150 -0.62 -12.12 20.27
C THR A 150 -1.55 -12.52 19.16
N ALA A 151 -2.86 -12.58 19.41
CA ALA A 151 -3.86 -13.01 18.44
C ALA A 151 -3.79 -12.21 17.13
N VAL A 152 -3.71 -10.87 17.21
CA VAL A 152 -3.63 -10.00 16.01
C VAL A 152 -2.38 -10.30 15.17
N ALA A 153 -1.22 -10.44 15.81
CA ALA A 153 0.05 -10.74 15.14
C ALA A 153 0.09 -12.17 14.57
N ALA A 154 -0.55 -13.12 15.25
CA ALA A 154 -0.68 -14.49 14.76
C ALA A 154 -1.62 -14.57 13.55
N LEU A 155 -2.73 -13.84 13.59
CA LEU A 155 -3.67 -13.76 12.47
C LEU A 155 -3.06 -13.07 11.24
N SER A 156 -2.21 -12.06 11.42
CA SER A 156 -1.48 -11.48 10.28
C SER A 156 -0.51 -12.47 9.64
N GLY A 157 0.19 -13.28 10.45
CA GLY A 157 1.06 -14.33 9.93
C GLY A 157 0.30 -15.41 9.15
N LEU A 158 -0.86 -15.83 9.65
CA LEU A 158 -1.74 -16.78 8.96
C LEU A 158 -2.38 -16.19 7.70
N TYR A 159 -2.67 -14.89 7.70
CA TYR A 159 -3.12 -14.16 6.52
C TYR A 159 -2.05 -14.18 5.43
N ASP A 160 -0.80 -13.81 5.76
CA ASP A 160 0.32 -13.83 4.82
C ASP A 160 0.59 -15.25 4.29
N GLN A 161 0.52 -16.25 5.17
CA GLN A 161 0.61 -17.65 4.80
C GLN A 161 -0.49 -18.05 3.81
N ALA A 162 -1.75 -17.69 4.07
CA ALA A 162 -2.86 -18.01 3.19
C ALA A 162 -2.71 -17.33 1.82
N ARG A 163 -2.20 -16.09 1.79
CA ARG A 163 -1.87 -15.39 0.53
C ARG A 163 -0.75 -16.08 -0.24
N ALA A 164 0.33 -16.47 0.43
CA ALA A 164 1.43 -17.20 -0.21
C ALA A 164 0.98 -18.55 -0.80
N GLN A 165 -0.08 -19.14 -0.25
CA GLN A 165 -0.70 -20.38 -0.74
C GLN A 165 -1.79 -20.17 -1.79
N ASN A 166 -2.04 -18.93 -2.24
CA ASN A 166 -3.15 -18.56 -3.14
C ASN A 166 -4.52 -19.02 -2.61
N ARG A 167 -4.77 -18.85 -1.31
CA ARG A 167 -6.04 -19.19 -0.63
C ARG A 167 -6.76 -17.92 -0.16
N PRO A 168 -7.39 -17.15 -1.06
CA PRO A 168 -7.98 -15.84 -0.74
C PRO A 168 -9.10 -15.93 0.30
N GLU A 169 -9.97 -16.96 0.25
CA GLU A 169 -11.06 -17.15 1.22
C GLU A 169 -10.55 -17.38 2.65
N ALA A 170 -9.47 -18.15 2.79
CA ALA A 170 -8.84 -18.38 4.09
C ALA A 170 -8.18 -17.10 4.61
N ALA A 171 -7.49 -16.35 3.74
CA ALA A 171 -6.89 -15.07 4.08
C ALA A 171 -7.97 -14.09 4.56
N LEU A 172 -9.06 -13.95 3.82
CA LEU A 172 -10.19 -13.10 4.19
C LEU A 172 -10.81 -13.50 5.54
N THR A 173 -10.93 -14.79 5.81
CA THR A 173 -11.41 -15.29 7.11
C THR A 173 -10.52 -14.81 8.26
N PHE A 174 -9.20 -14.84 8.08
CA PHE A 174 -8.26 -14.31 9.08
C PHE A 174 -8.36 -12.79 9.21
N ALA A 175 -8.50 -12.05 8.11
CA ALA A 175 -8.68 -10.59 8.15
C ALA A 175 -9.97 -10.19 8.89
N ARG A 176 -11.11 -10.84 8.61
CA ARG A 176 -12.38 -10.61 9.32
C ARG A 176 -12.27 -10.93 10.81
N LYS A 177 -11.59 -12.03 11.18
CA LYS A 177 -11.31 -12.36 12.59
C LYS A 177 -10.44 -11.29 13.26
N THR A 178 -9.44 -10.75 12.56
CA THR A 178 -8.61 -9.66 13.09
C THR A 178 -9.45 -8.41 13.35
N LEU A 179 -10.36 -8.04 12.45
CA LEU A 179 -11.23 -6.88 12.66
C LEU A 179 -12.21 -7.06 13.82
N ALA A 180 -12.68 -8.29 14.07
CA ALA A 180 -13.52 -8.57 15.24
C ALA A 180 -12.79 -8.38 16.57
N LEU A 181 -11.47 -8.65 16.61
CA LEU A 181 -10.63 -8.48 17.80
C LEU A 181 -10.08 -7.06 17.94
N ALA A 182 -9.61 -6.48 16.83
CA ALA A 182 -8.95 -5.19 16.78
C ALA A 182 -9.41 -4.39 15.54
N PRO A 183 -10.54 -3.66 15.65
CA PRO A 183 -11.15 -2.93 14.52
C PRO A 183 -10.25 -1.84 13.91
N SER A 184 -9.26 -1.34 14.65
CA SER A 184 -8.30 -0.33 14.18
C SER A 184 -7.16 -0.88 13.32
N THR A 185 -7.14 -2.19 13.04
CA THR A 185 -6.04 -2.83 12.31
C THR A 185 -6.09 -2.49 10.81
N GLY A 186 -5.17 -1.63 10.35
CA GLY A 186 -5.16 -1.09 8.99
C GLY A 186 -5.08 -2.14 7.87
N TRP A 187 -4.18 -3.13 7.98
CA TRP A 187 -4.03 -4.16 6.94
C TRP A 187 -5.29 -5.05 6.80
N ALA A 188 -5.96 -5.34 7.93
CA ALA A 188 -7.15 -6.18 7.95
C ALA A 188 -8.35 -5.41 7.40
N ASN A 189 -8.47 -4.12 7.73
CA ASN A 189 -9.48 -3.23 7.15
C ASN A 189 -9.32 -3.14 5.63
N GLN A 190 -8.09 -2.94 5.15
CA GLN A 190 -7.81 -2.88 3.72
C GLN A 190 -8.15 -4.19 3.01
N ALA A 191 -7.75 -5.34 3.57
CA ALA A 191 -8.02 -6.66 2.97
C ALA A 191 -9.52 -6.97 2.84
N VAL A 192 -10.30 -6.66 3.88
CA VAL A 192 -11.76 -6.85 3.83
C VAL A 192 -12.41 -5.85 2.89
N PHE A 193 -11.96 -4.59 2.90
CA PHE A 193 -12.46 -3.56 2.00
C PHE A 193 -12.23 -3.92 0.52
N ASP A 194 -11.03 -4.38 0.17
CA ASP A 194 -10.69 -4.77 -1.20
C ASP A 194 -11.57 -5.95 -1.68
N ASP A 195 -11.85 -6.94 -0.81
CA ASP A 195 -12.77 -8.03 -1.10
C ASP A 195 -14.22 -7.55 -1.33
N LEU A 196 -14.73 -6.63 -0.50
CA LEU A 196 -16.07 -6.06 -0.66
C LEU A 196 -16.19 -5.31 -2.00
N VAL A 197 -15.17 -4.54 -2.37
CA VAL A 197 -15.12 -3.79 -3.62
C VAL A 197 -15.12 -4.72 -4.82
N VAL A 198 -14.29 -5.77 -4.82
CA VAL A 198 -14.24 -6.75 -5.92
C VAL A 198 -15.56 -7.52 -6.06
N ARG A 199 -16.27 -7.80 -4.96
CA ARG A 199 -17.58 -8.46 -4.97
C ARG A 199 -18.74 -7.52 -5.31
N GLY A 200 -18.50 -6.23 -5.52
CA GLY A 200 -19.56 -5.23 -5.74
C GLY A 200 -20.44 -4.97 -4.50
N GLN A 201 -19.98 -5.29 -3.30
CA GLN A 201 -20.69 -5.07 -2.05
C GLN A 201 -20.54 -3.61 -1.57
N TRP A 202 -20.96 -2.66 -2.42
CA TRP A 202 -20.71 -1.24 -2.25
C TRP A 202 -21.28 -0.65 -0.95
N ALA A 203 -22.44 -1.12 -0.49
CA ALA A 203 -23.07 -0.62 0.72
C ALA A 203 -22.20 -0.87 1.97
N GLU A 204 -21.64 -2.07 2.08
CA GLU A 204 -20.72 -2.43 3.17
C GLU A 204 -19.39 -1.66 3.03
N ALA A 205 -18.88 -1.52 1.81
CA ALA A 205 -17.65 -0.76 1.54
C ALA A 205 -17.77 0.71 1.97
N VAL A 206 -18.91 1.37 1.68
CA VAL A 206 -19.17 2.76 2.15
C VAL A 206 -19.28 2.82 3.67
N ALA A 207 -19.91 1.84 4.31
CA ALA A 207 -20.01 1.78 5.78
C ALA A 207 -18.62 1.69 6.43
N MET A 208 -17.72 0.87 5.88
CA MET A 208 -16.33 0.79 6.33
C MET A 208 -15.59 2.12 6.20
N VAL A 209 -15.69 2.79 5.04
CA VAL A 209 -15.06 4.10 4.81
C VAL A 209 -15.63 5.15 5.77
N ASN A 210 -16.93 5.12 6.04
CA ASN A 210 -17.57 6.03 6.99
C ASN A 210 -17.11 5.82 8.43
N ALA A 211 -16.81 4.59 8.84
CA ALA A 211 -16.25 4.27 10.15
C ALA A 211 -14.77 4.65 10.30
N GLU A 212 -14.03 4.82 9.20
CA GLU A 212 -12.61 5.20 9.21
C GLU A 212 -12.40 6.57 9.88
N ALA A 213 -11.55 6.62 10.92
CA ALA A 213 -11.19 7.86 11.58
C ALA A 213 -10.26 8.69 10.69
N ALA A 214 -10.63 9.95 10.43
CA ALA A 214 -9.85 10.86 9.61
C ALA A 214 -9.38 12.06 10.45
N SER A 215 -8.13 11.99 10.91
CA SER A 215 -7.54 13.04 11.75
C SER A 215 -7.00 14.21 10.94
N SER A 216 -6.30 13.94 9.84
CA SER A 216 -5.70 15.00 9.02
C SER A 216 -6.63 15.51 7.92
N ARG A 217 -6.31 16.67 7.35
CA ARG A 217 -7.02 17.21 6.18
C ARG A 217 -6.89 16.27 4.97
N GLU A 218 -5.72 15.65 4.81
CA GLU A 218 -5.45 14.70 3.72
C GLU A 218 -6.26 13.41 3.89
N ASP A 219 -6.37 12.89 5.11
CA ASP A 219 -7.19 11.71 5.40
C ASP A 219 -8.67 11.97 5.10
N LYS A 220 -9.17 13.16 5.47
CA LYS A 220 -10.53 13.58 5.15
C LYS A 220 -10.75 13.69 3.65
N ALA A 221 -9.78 14.21 2.90
CA ALA A 221 -9.86 14.28 1.44
C ALA A 221 -9.85 12.89 0.80
N ARG A 222 -8.95 11.99 1.26
CA ARG A 222 -8.87 10.59 0.81
C ARG A 222 -10.16 9.83 1.09
N LYS A 223 -10.72 9.98 2.29
CA LYS A 223 -12.00 9.38 2.70
C LYS A 223 -13.16 9.86 1.80
N ARG A 224 -13.28 11.18 1.59
CA ARG A 224 -14.29 11.76 0.68
C ARG A 224 -14.14 11.24 -0.74
N ARG A 225 -12.90 11.11 -1.23
CA ARG A 225 -12.62 10.59 -2.57
C ARG A 225 -13.03 9.12 -2.70
N ARG A 226 -12.62 8.26 -1.77
CA ARG A 226 -13.07 6.85 -1.74
C ARG A 226 -14.59 6.74 -1.72
N GLN A 227 -15.25 7.51 -0.86
CA GLN A 227 -16.72 7.51 -0.77
C GLN A 227 -17.36 7.95 -2.10
N ALA A 228 -16.87 9.03 -2.72
CA ALA A 228 -17.39 9.49 -4.01
C ALA A 228 -17.22 8.45 -5.13
N VAL A 229 -16.09 7.75 -5.16
CA VAL A 229 -15.83 6.70 -6.14
C VAL A 229 -16.80 5.53 -5.95
N ILE A 230 -17.04 5.08 -4.71
CA ILE A 230 -18.00 4.00 -4.44
C ILE A 230 -19.42 4.43 -4.80
N GLU A 231 -19.84 5.64 -4.43
CA GLU A 231 -21.16 6.16 -4.83
C GLU A 231 -21.30 6.26 -6.35
N THR A 232 -20.21 6.56 -7.08
CA THR A 232 -20.22 6.57 -8.54
C THR A 232 -20.30 5.15 -9.13
N ALA A 233 -19.64 4.18 -8.51
CA ALA A 233 -19.76 2.76 -8.89
C ALA A 233 -21.21 2.28 -8.74
N ARG A 234 -21.86 2.59 -7.60
CA ARG A 234 -23.28 2.32 -7.36
C ARG A 234 -24.18 3.00 -8.39
N ALA A 235 -23.89 4.26 -8.71
CA ALA A 235 -24.64 5.01 -9.72
C ALA A 235 -24.55 4.33 -11.09
N ARG A 236 -23.38 3.83 -11.46
CA ARG A 236 -23.17 3.12 -12.73
C ARG A 236 -23.95 1.81 -12.80
N GLU A 237 -23.86 0.97 -11.78
CA GLU A 237 -24.59 -0.31 -11.75
C GLU A 237 -26.11 -0.13 -11.74
N ALA A 238 -26.59 0.92 -11.07
CA ALA A 238 -28.00 1.26 -11.01
C ALA A 238 -28.49 2.08 -12.21
N GLU A 239 -27.62 2.53 -13.12
CA GLU A 239 -27.98 3.50 -14.18
C GLU A 239 -29.13 2.99 -15.05
N ILE A 240 -29.08 1.71 -15.43
CA ILE A 240 -30.08 1.07 -16.29
C ILE A 240 -31.27 0.55 -15.48
N SER A 241 -31.00 -0.10 -14.34
CA SER A 241 -32.02 -0.82 -13.55
C SER A 241 -32.86 0.09 -12.65
N ALA A 242 -32.25 1.13 -12.08
CA ALA A 242 -32.86 2.04 -11.11
C ALA A 242 -32.34 3.49 -11.27
N PRO A 243 -32.73 4.19 -12.36
CA PRO A 243 -32.17 5.50 -12.71
C PRO A 243 -32.41 6.60 -11.66
N ASN A 244 -33.44 6.47 -10.81
CA ASN A 244 -33.67 7.39 -9.69
C ASN A 244 -32.60 7.23 -8.59
N ALA A 245 -32.36 5.99 -8.15
CA ALA A 245 -31.33 5.70 -7.17
C ALA A 245 -29.94 6.04 -7.73
N ALA A 246 -29.68 5.72 -9.00
CA ALA A 246 -28.43 6.06 -9.67
C ALA A 246 -28.14 7.57 -9.66
N LEU A 247 -29.17 8.39 -9.92
CA LEU A 247 -29.04 9.84 -9.88
C LEU A 247 -28.70 10.34 -8.46
N GLU A 248 -29.35 9.81 -7.42
CA GLU A 248 -29.05 10.17 -6.03
C GLU A 248 -27.61 9.83 -5.65
N HIS A 249 -27.13 8.65 -6.05
CA HIS A 249 -25.75 8.21 -5.85
C HIS A 249 -24.76 9.12 -6.59
N ALA A 250 -25.00 9.42 -7.87
CA ALA A 250 -24.16 10.31 -8.66
C ALA A 250 -24.11 11.74 -8.08
N LEU A 251 -25.25 12.29 -7.64
CA LEU A 251 -25.30 13.61 -6.99
C LEU A 251 -24.59 13.60 -5.63
N THR A 252 -24.66 12.50 -4.88
CA THR A 252 -23.93 12.34 -3.62
C THR A 252 -22.42 12.31 -3.87
N ALA A 253 -21.97 11.60 -4.90
CA ALA A 253 -20.58 11.63 -5.33
C ALA A 253 -20.13 13.05 -5.71
N LEU A 254 -20.95 13.80 -6.46
CA LEU A 254 -20.64 15.18 -6.85
C LEU A 254 -20.66 16.17 -5.67
N LYS A 255 -21.40 15.91 -4.60
CA LYS A 255 -21.29 16.71 -3.36
C LYS A 255 -19.94 16.50 -2.67
N LEU A 256 -19.39 15.30 -2.76
CA LEU A 256 -18.10 14.93 -2.15
C LEU A 256 -16.91 15.36 -3.02
N LEU A 257 -17.04 15.18 -4.34
CA LEU A 257 -16.07 15.57 -5.38
C LEU A 257 -16.79 16.33 -6.51
N PRO A 258 -16.85 17.68 -6.45
CA PRO A 258 -17.62 18.49 -7.39
C PRO A 258 -17.24 18.35 -8.87
N ASP A 259 -15.98 17.97 -9.14
CA ASP A 259 -15.39 17.93 -10.47
C ASP A 259 -15.14 16.50 -10.96
N PHE A 260 -15.78 15.50 -10.32
CA PHE A 260 -15.62 14.10 -10.70
C PHE A 260 -16.41 13.77 -11.97
N VAL A 261 -15.70 13.71 -13.10
CA VAL A 261 -16.27 13.52 -14.44
C VAL A 261 -17.19 12.29 -14.54
N PRO A 262 -16.80 11.09 -14.07
CA PRO A 262 -17.64 9.90 -14.26
C PRO A 262 -19.03 10.03 -13.62
N ALA A 263 -19.10 10.58 -12.40
CA ALA A 263 -20.37 10.84 -11.71
C ALA A 263 -21.23 11.87 -12.47
N ALA A 264 -20.60 12.92 -13.01
CA ALA A 264 -21.30 13.94 -13.77
C ALA A 264 -21.88 13.40 -15.08
N LEU A 265 -21.16 12.52 -15.78
CA LEU A 265 -21.64 11.90 -17.01
C LEU A 265 -22.86 11.02 -16.76
N ILE A 266 -22.85 10.19 -15.71
CA ILE A 266 -23.99 9.36 -15.30
C ILE A 266 -25.20 10.26 -14.98
N ALA A 267 -25.03 11.26 -14.12
CA ALA A 267 -26.12 12.17 -13.75
C ALA A 267 -26.68 12.92 -14.98
N ALA A 268 -25.81 13.39 -15.88
CA ALA A 268 -26.21 14.08 -17.09
C ALA A 268 -26.98 13.18 -18.06
N ARG A 269 -26.54 11.93 -18.29
CA ARG A 269 -27.28 10.95 -19.10
C ARG A 269 -28.68 10.68 -18.53
N ILE A 270 -28.79 10.52 -17.22
CA ILE A 270 -30.08 10.32 -16.56
C ILE A 270 -30.97 11.56 -16.74
N TYR A 271 -30.44 12.78 -16.59
CA TYR A 271 -31.22 14.01 -16.84
C TYR A 271 -31.66 14.13 -18.31
N ILE A 272 -30.81 13.79 -19.27
CA ILE A 272 -31.15 13.79 -20.70
C ILE A 272 -32.29 12.80 -20.98
N ASN A 273 -32.20 11.58 -20.44
CA ASN A 273 -33.24 10.56 -20.60
C ASN A 273 -34.59 10.96 -19.99
N ARG A 274 -34.60 11.85 -18.98
CA ARG A 274 -35.81 12.44 -18.38
C ARG A 274 -36.32 13.70 -19.08
N ALA A 275 -35.71 14.07 -20.21
CA ALA A 275 -35.95 15.34 -20.90
C ALA A 275 -35.60 16.60 -20.06
N GLU A 276 -34.82 16.46 -18.98
CA GLU A 276 -34.33 17.58 -18.15
C GLU A 276 -33.05 18.20 -18.74
N THR A 277 -33.06 18.45 -20.06
CA THR A 277 -31.89 18.87 -20.86
C THR A 277 -31.18 20.10 -20.31
N ARG A 278 -31.92 21.09 -19.80
CA ARG A 278 -31.35 22.32 -19.22
C ARG A 278 -30.47 22.03 -18.00
N ARG A 279 -30.87 21.07 -17.15
CA ARG A 279 -30.10 20.67 -15.96
C ARG A 279 -28.85 19.90 -16.37
N ALA A 280 -28.98 18.97 -17.33
CA ALA A 280 -27.85 18.24 -17.89
C ALA A 280 -26.80 19.19 -18.48
N GLN A 281 -27.23 20.12 -19.33
CA GLN A 281 -26.36 21.11 -19.97
C GLN A 281 -25.66 22.03 -18.96
N SER A 282 -26.39 22.50 -17.93
CA SER A 282 -25.80 23.30 -16.85
C SER A 282 -24.72 22.53 -16.08
N LEU A 283 -25.00 21.27 -15.73
CA LEU A 283 -24.05 20.39 -15.05
C LEU A 283 -22.80 20.15 -15.91
N LEU A 284 -22.96 19.75 -17.17
CA LEU A 284 -21.86 19.47 -18.09
C LEU A 284 -21.00 20.72 -18.35
N ARG A 285 -21.61 21.89 -18.52
CA ARG A 285 -20.88 23.15 -18.69
C ARG A 285 -20.02 23.49 -17.47
N ARG A 286 -20.52 23.24 -16.26
CA ARG A 286 -19.75 23.42 -15.02
C ARG A 286 -18.53 22.51 -14.98
N ILE A 287 -18.72 21.22 -15.29
CA ILE A 287 -17.65 20.22 -15.26
C ILE A 287 -16.62 20.46 -16.37
N TRP A 288 -17.07 20.87 -17.55
CA TRP A 288 -16.19 21.25 -18.66
C TRP A 288 -15.25 22.38 -18.26
N ARG A 289 -15.76 23.45 -17.62
CA ARG A 289 -14.93 24.56 -17.14
C ARG A 289 -13.87 24.15 -16.12
N ALA A 290 -14.13 23.10 -15.34
CA ALA A 290 -13.19 22.61 -14.33
C ALA A 290 -12.16 21.62 -14.90
N THR A 291 -12.54 20.81 -15.90
CA THR A 291 -11.76 19.62 -16.32
C THR A 291 -11.34 19.60 -17.79
N GLY A 292 -12.10 20.24 -18.68
CA GLY A 292 -11.88 20.17 -20.14
C GLY A 292 -12.00 18.77 -20.73
N HIS A 293 -12.70 17.84 -20.07
CA HIS A 293 -12.74 16.42 -20.44
C HIS A 293 -13.55 16.17 -21.73
N PRO A 294 -13.02 15.46 -22.74
CA PRO A 294 -13.68 15.28 -24.05
C PRO A 294 -15.06 14.61 -23.95
N ASP A 295 -15.23 13.58 -23.10
CA ASP A 295 -16.53 12.93 -22.91
C ASP A 295 -17.64 13.90 -22.45
N VAL A 296 -17.28 14.94 -21.70
CA VAL A 296 -18.23 15.97 -21.25
C VAL A 296 -18.67 16.82 -22.44
N ALA A 297 -17.75 17.19 -23.34
CA ALA A 297 -18.10 17.88 -24.59
C ALA A 297 -18.95 16.98 -25.50
N ALA A 298 -18.58 15.70 -25.66
CA ALA A 298 -19.31 14.74 -26.47
C ALA A 298 -20.75 14.58 -25.97
N LEU A 299 -20.96 14.38 -24.66
CA LEU A 299 -22.30 14.28 -24.08
C LEU A 299 -23.06 15.61 -24.15
N TYR A 300 -22.38 16.75 -24.02
CA TYR A 300 -23.00 18.06 -24.16
C TYR A 300 -23.54 18.29 -25.58
N ALA A 301 -22.78 17.94 -26.61
CA ALA A 301 -23.22 17.99 -28.00
C ALA A 301 -24.51 17.19 -28.21
N HIS A 302 -24.55 15.97 -27.68
CA HIS A 302 -25.64 14.99 -27.81
C HIS A 302 -26.76 15.12 -26.76
N SER A 303 -26.71 16.16 -25.91
CA SER A 303 -27.67 16.37 -24.82
C SER A 303 -29.14 16.50 -25.23
N GLN A 304 -29.40 16.80 -26.50
CA GLN A 304 -30.75 16.92 -27.05
C GLN A 304 -30.97 15.82 -28.10
N SER A 305 -31.88 14.91 -27.78
CA SER A 305 -32.29 13.84 -28.69
C SER A 305 -32.86 14.42 -29.99
N GLY A 306 -32.43 13.90 -31.14
CA GLY A 306 -32.89 14.33 -32.46
C GLY A 306 -32.25 15.60 -33.01
N ALA A 307 -31.26 16.20 -32.33
CA ALA A 307 -30.57 17.38 -32.83
C ALA A 307 -29.73 17.06 -34.08
N SER A 308 -29.82 17.93 -35.10
CA SER A 308 -29.01 17.83 -36.33
C SER A 308 -27.52 18.07 -36.06
N ALA A 309 -26.64 17.65 -36.98
CA ALA A 309 -25.20 17.87 -36.82
C ALA A 309 -24.84 19.36 -36.71
N MET A 310 -25.52 20.23 -37.46
CA MET A 310 -25.36 21.68 -37.36
C MET A 310 -25.77 22.24 -35.99
N GLU A 311 -26.84 21.73 -35.39
CA GLU A 311 -27.26 22.12 -34.03
C GLU A 311 -26.27 21.64 -32.97
N ARG A 312 -25.72 20.43 -33.13
CA ARG A 312 -24.64 19.92 -32.26
C ARG A 312 -23.39 20.78 -32.36
N LEU A 313 -22.98 21.17 -33.57
CA LEU A 313 -21.85 22.08 -33.77
C LEU A 313 -22.10 23.45 -33.13
N LYS A 314 -23.27 24.06 -33.37
CA LYS A 314 -23.65 25.34 -32.75
C LYS A 314 -23.53 25.26 -31.22
N ARG A 315 -24.01 24.18 -30.63
CA ARG A 315 -23.91 23.94 -29.19
C ARG A 315 -22.48 23.81 -28.70
N ILE A 316 -21.63 23.06 -29.41
CA ILE A 316 -20.20 22.96 -29.06
C ILE A 316 -19.50 24.32 -29.15
N ARG A 317 -19.84 25.16 -30.14
CA ARG A 317 -19.32 26.54 -30.24
C ARG A 317 -19.76 27.45 -29.08
N GLU A 318 -20.86 27.15 -28.41
CA GLU A 318 -21.26 27.84 -27.17
C GLU A 318 -20.49 27.33 -25.93
N LEU A 319 -19.82 26.18 -26.03
CA LEU A 319 -19.05 25.57 -24.95
C LEU A 319 -17.54 25.85 -25.09
N ILE A 320 -17.05 25.93 -26.32
CA ILE A 320 -15.63 26.03 -26.67
C ILE A 320 -15.39 27.33 -27.43
N ASP A 321 -14.53 28.17 -26.88
CA ASP A 321 -14.10 29.41 -27.54
C ASP A 321 -13.22 29.10 -28.77
N VAL A 322 -13.19 30.04 -29.72
CA VAL A 322 -12.32 29.99 -30.90
C VAL A 322 -11.32 31.15 -30.80
N PRO A 323 -9.99 30.90 -30.84
CA PRO A 323 -9.34 29.60 -31.00
C PRO A 323 -9.47 28.70 -29.76
N PRO A 324 -9.48 27.36 -29.90
CA PRO A 324 -9.62 26.45 -28.78
C PRO A 324 -8.46 26.56 -27.77
N PRO A 325 -8.74 26.59 -26.44
CA PRO A 325 -7.71 26.87 -25.43
C PRO A 325 -6.73 25.71 -25.20
N HIS A 326 -7.15 24.47 -25.49
CA HIS A 326 -6.32 23.28 -25.31
C HIS A 326 -6.70 22.19 -26.31
N ARG A 327 -5.81 21.21 -26.49
CA ARG A 327 -5.93 20.15 -27.50
C ARG A 327 -7.27 19.41 -27.45
N ALA A 328 -7.70 18.98 -26.26
CA ALA A 328 -8.99 18.27 -26.11
C ALA A 328 -10.20 19.12 -26.55
N ALA A 329 -10.15 20.44 -26.36
CA ALA A 329 -11.17 21.35 -26.85
C ALA A 329 -11.13 21.47 -28.38
N GLY A 330 -9.93 21.61 -28.96
CA GLY A 330 -9.75 21.63 -30.42
C GLY A 330 -10.24 20.34 -31.08
N MET A 331 -9.91 19.18 -30.52
CA MET A 331 -10.38 17.87 -31.00
C MET A 331 -11.90 17.73 -30.88
N SER A 332 -12.50 18.18 -29.78
CA SER A 332 -13.95 18.13 -29.58
C SER A 332 -14.70 19.04 -30.56
N LEU A 333 -14.19 20.26 -30.80
CA LEU A 333 -14.73 21.19 -31.79
C LEU A 333 -14.58 20.65 -33.21
N ALA A 334 -13.41 20.10 -33.55
CA ALA A 334 -13.15 19.53 -34.86
C ALA A 334 -14.04 18.33 -35.16
N ARG A 335 -14.23 17.41 -34.20
CA ARG A 335 -15.17 16.28 -34.33
C ARG A 335 -16.58 16.77 -34.64
N ALA A 336 -17.08 17.76 -33.90
CA ALA A 336 -18.41 18.33 -34.14
C ALA A 336 -18.51 19.04 -35.50
N ALA A 337 -17.44 19.68 -35.97
CA ALA A 337 -17.39 20.34 -37.26
C ALA A 337 -17.35 19.34 -38.43
N ILE A 338 -16.60 18.24 -38.30
CA ILE A 338 -16.55 17.12 -39.25
C ILE A 338 -17.94 16.49 -39.41
N GLU A 339 -18.63 16.20 -38.30
CA GLU A 339 -20.00 15.65 -38.34
C GLU A 339 -21.00 16.58 -39.06
N ALA A 340 -20.74 17.88 -39.02
CA ALA A 340 -21.54 18.92 -39.66
C ALA A 340 -21.06 19.27 -41.09
N TYR A 341 -20.03 18.57 -41.60
CA TYR A 341 -19.37 18.85 -42.88
C TYR A 341 -18.77 20.28 -42.98
N ASP A 342 -18.50 20.94 -41.86
CA ASP A 342 -17.82 22.24 -41.78
C ASP A 342 -16.29 22.03 -41.72
N TRP A 343 -15.74 21.60 -42.86
CA TRP A 343 -14.31 21.29 -42.98
C TRP A 343 -13.36 22.47 -42.69
N PRO A 344 -13.66 23.72 -43.11
CA PRO A 344 -12.81 24.86 -42.79
C PRO A 344 -12.68 25.07 -41.28
N LEU A 345 -13.80 25.03 -40.55
CA LEU A 345 -13.80 25.18 -39.10
C LEU A 345 -13.07 24.01 -38.42
N ALA A 346 -13.25 22.78 -38.90
CA ALA A 346 -12.55 21.61 -38.38
C ALA A 346 -11.02 21.77 -38.50
N ARG A 347 -10.52 22.25 -39.65
CA ARG A 347 -9.09 22.50 -39.84
C ARG A 347 -8.59 23.65 -38.97
N GLU A 348 -9.35 24.75 -38.87
CA GLU A 348 -8.99 25.90 -38.03
C GLU A 348 -8.86 25.49 -36.56
N ALA A 349 -9.78 24.66 -36.05
CA ALA A 349 -9.76 24.18 -34.68
C ALA A 349 -8.54 23.30 -34.34
N LEU A 350 -8.00 22.57 -35.31
CA LEU A 350 -6.83 21.68 -35.14
C LEU A 350 -5.50 22.32 -35.52
N ALA A 351 -5.50 23.41 -36.27
CA ALA A 351 -4.29 24.06 -36.77
C ALA A 351 -3.22 24.32 -35.68
N PRO A 352 -3.57 24.78 -34.46
CA PRO A 352 -2.59 24.97 -33.38
C PRO A 352 -1.94 23.67 -32.88
N PHE A 353 -2.58 22.51 -33.09
CA PHE A 353 -2.18 21.22 -32.53
C PHE A 353 -1.61 20.25 -33.58
N ALA A 354 -1.60 20.62 -34.86
CA ALA A 354 -1.15 19.80 -35.99
C ALA A 354 0.38 19.81 -36.23
N GLY A 355 1.14 20.59 -35.44
CA GLY A 355 2.61 20.63 -35.44
C GLY A 355 3.25 19.34 -34.95
N ASN A 356 4.59 19.29 -34.78
CA ASN A 356 5.35 18.05 -34.52
C ASN A 356 4.82 17.17 -33.39
N ASP A 357 4.25 17.77 -32.34
CA ASP A 357 3.68 17.08 -31.17
C ASP A 357 2.22 16.63 -31.35
N ALA A 358 1.71 16.57 -32.59
CA ALA A 358 0.37 16.08 -32.90
C ALA A 358 0.20 14.65 -32.35
N THR A 359 -0.88 14.44 -31.58
CA THR A 359 -1.23 13.12 -31.06
C THR A 359 -1.91 12.28 -32.14
N GLN A 360 -2.03 10.98 -31.88
CA GLN A 360 -2.71 10.04 -32.75
C GLN A 360 -4.09 10.57 -33.18
N GLY A 361 -4.91 11.05 -32.24
CA GLY A 361 -6.25 11.56 -32.50
C GLY A 361 -6.26 12.84 -33.33
N VAL A 362 -5.31 13.76 -33.14
CA VAL A 362 -5.20 14.95 -34.00
C VAL A 362 -4.85 14.54 -35.43
N ALA A 363 -3.89 13.62 -35.60
CA ALA A 363 -3.50 13.13 -36.92
C ALA A 363 -4.65 12.36 -37.61
N SER A 364 -5.40 11.54 -36.87
CA SER A 364 -6.59 10.86 -37.40
C SER A 364 -7.69 11.84 -37.83
N LEU A 365 -7.96 12.88 -37.03
CA LEU A 365 -8.94 13.91 -37.40
C LEU A 365 -8.49 14.72 -38.62
N MET A 366 -7.20 15.05 -38.74
CA MET A 366 -6.65 15.72 -39.92
C MET A 366 -6.77 14.86 -41.17
N ALA A 367 -6.57 13.54 -41.07
CA ALA A 367 -6.79 12.62 -42.19
C ALA A 367 -8.24 12.64 -42.66
N GLU A 368 -9.19 12.58 -41.72
CA GLU A 368 -10.64 12.62 -41.98
C GLU A 368 -11.06 13.93 -42.66
N ILE A 369 -10.43 15.06 -42.29
CA ILE A 369 -10.66 16.36 -42.93
C ILE A 369 -10.14 16.39 -44.38
N GLU A 370 -8.94 15.88 -44.65
CA GLU A 370 -8.37 15.86 -46.01
C GLU A 370 -9.16 14.94 -46.96
N GLU A 371 -9.61 13.80 -46.45
CA GLU A 371 -10.49 12.89 -47.17
C GLU A 371 -11.85 13.52 -47.45
N GLY A 372 -12.49 14.11 -46.44
CA GLY A 372 -13.86 14.64 -46.56
C GLY A 372 -13.97 15.94 -47.35
N GLN A 373 -12.98 16.83 -47.26
CA GLN A 373 -13.05 18.12 -47.95
C GLN A 373 -12.55 18.07 -49.40
N ASN A 374 -11.40 17.43 -49.62
CA ASN A 374 -10.67 17.48 -50.89
C ASN A 374 -10.71 16.15 -51.64
N GLY A 375 -11.14 15.06 -51.00
CA GLY A 375 -10.98 13.70 -51.54
C GLY A 375 -9.51 13.29 -51.66
N ASP A 376 -8.60 13.96 -50.96
CA ASP A 376 -7.15 13.75 -51.09
C ASP A 376 -6.69 12.56 -50.25
N GLN A 377 -6.84 11.38 -50.85
CA GLN A 377 -6.42 10.11 -50.26
C GLN A 377 -4.91 10.04 -50.00
N GLY A 378 -4.09 10.81 -50.73
CA GLY A 378 -2.64 10.87 -50.54
C GLY A 378 -2.29 11.51 -49.20
N LYS A 379 -2.82 12.71 -48.95
CA LYS A 379 -2.64 13.41 -47.69
C LYS A 379 -3.29 12.70 -46.51
N ALA A 380 -4.47 12.11 -46.70
CA ALA A 380 -5.11 11.32 -45.65
C ALA A 380 -4.21 10.15 -45.21
N ARG A 381 -3.58 9.43 -46.15
CA ARG A 381 -2.62 8.37 -45.84
C ARG A 381 -1.36 8.90 -45.15
N GLU A 382 -0.86 10.06 -45.55
CA GLU A 382 0.28 10.70 -44.88
C GLU A 382 -0.04 11.00 -43.40
N TRP A 383 -1.20 11.58 -43.13
CA TRP A 383 -1.66 11.83 -41.76
C TRP A 383 -1.88 10.56 -40.96
N LEU A 384 -2.44 9.50 -41.56
CA LEU A 384 -2.58 8.21 -40.90
C LEU A 384 -1.23 7.55 -40.61
N ALA A 385 -0.27 7.62 -41.54
CA ALA A 385 1.09 7.13 -41.33
C ALA A 385 1.79 7.89 -40.18
N ARG A 386 1.50 9.18 -40.05
CA ARG A 386 1.94 10.00 -38.92
C ARG A 386 1.26 9.58 -37.61
N ALA A 387 -0.04 9.28 -37.63
CA ALA A 387 -0.80 8.84 -36.46
C ALA A 387 -0.23 7.56 -35.83
N VAL A 388 0.30 6.62 -36.63
CA VAL A 388 0.93 5.38 -36.14
C VAL A 388 2.15 5.65 -35.26
N ARG A 389 2.89 6.73 -35.53
CA ARG A 389 4.11 7.12 -34.80
C ARG A 389 3.85 8.20 -33.75
N ALA A 390 2.64 8.76 -33.74
CA ALA A 390 2.28 9.86 -32.88
C ALA A 390 2.12 9.42 -31.40
N PRO A 391 2.33 10.34 -30.44
CA PRO A 391 1.95 10.11 -29.05
C PRO A 391 0.46 9.76 -28.93
N ARG A 392 0.12 8.84 -28.02
CA ARG A 392 -1.28 8.48 -27.74
C ARG A 392 -2.02 9.62 -27.06
N ASP A 393 -3.33 9.70 -27.29
CA ASP A 393 -4.20 10.60 -26.54
C ASP A 393 -4.43 10.08 -25.11
N PRO A 394 -4.79 10.97 -24.16
CA PRO A 394 -5.24 10.54 -22.84
C PRO A 394 -6.46 9.62 -22.94
N ALA A 395 -6.46 8.58 -22.12
CA ALA A 395 -7.58 7.64 -21.97
C ALA A 395 -7.68 7.21 -20.51
N TRP A 396 -8.76 6.51 -20.14
CA TRP A 396 -8.87 5.89 -18.82
C TRP A 396 -7.89 4.73 -18.73
N THR A 397 -6.89 4.83 -17.86
CA THR A 397 -5.85 3.80 -17.74
C THR A 397 -5.65 3.33 -16.31
N ALA A 398 -5.56 2.02 -16.12
CA ALA A 398 -5.25 1.37 -14.86
C ALA A 398 -4.40 0.12 -15.11
N ASP A 399 -3.29 -0.03 -14.37
CA ASP A 399 -2.49 -1.27 -14.33
C ASP A 399 -2.12 -1.87 -15.72
N GLY A 400 -1.87 -0.99 -16.71
CA GLY A 400 -1.52 -1.39 -18.09
C GLY A 400 -2.72 -1.61 -19.02
N ILE A 401 -3.94 -1.53 -18.52
CA ILE A 401 -5.18 -1.60 -19.29
C ILE A 401 -5.64 -0.20 -19.66
N VAL A 402 -6.05 -0.04 -20.91
CA VAL A 402 -6.73 1.15 -21.43
C VAL A 402 -8.21 0.80 -21.59
N SER A 403 -9.08 1.66 -21.07
CA SER A 403 -10.53 1.55 -21.21
C SER A 403 -11.08 2.83 -21.85
N ASP A 404 -12.12 2.68 -22.66
CA ASP A 404 -12.84 3.82 -23.25
C ASP A 404 -13.73 4.50 -22.20
N GLU A 405 -14.27 3.73 -21.26
CA GLU A 405 -15.09 4.23 -20.15
C GLU A 405 -14.35 4.14 -18.81
N TRP A 406 -14.72 5.00 -17.87
CA TRP A 406 -14.22 4.91 -16.50
C TRP A 406 -14.78 3.67 -15.81
N GLU A 407 -13.88 2.88 -15.23
CA GLU A 407 -14.20 1.72 -14.38
C GLU A 407 -13.82 2.00 -12.92
N PRO A 408 -14.66 1.62 -11.94
CA PRO A 408 -14.38 1.87 -10.53
C PRO A 408 -13.22 1.04 -9.98
N ILE A 409 -12.98 -0.14 -10.57
CA ILE A 409 -12.01 -1.12 -10.10
C ILE A 409 -11.08 -1.55 -11.24
N SER A 410 -9.81 -1.81 -10.91
CA SER A 410 -8.91 -2.48 -11.86
C SER A 410 -9.25 -3.96 -11.95
N PRO A 411 -9.43 -4.53 -13.16
CA PRO A 411 -9.67 -5.97 -13.31
C PRO A 411 -8.41 -6.81 -13.04
N VAL A 412 -7.22 -6.20 -12.96
CA VAL A 412 -5.95 -6.89 -12.68
C VAL A 412 -5.68 -6.93 -11.18
N THR A 413 -5.78 -5.80 -10.51
CA THR A 413 -5.39 -5.67 -9.09
C THR A 413 -6.58 -5.69 -8.12
N GLY A 414 -7.81 -5.50 -8.61
CA GLY A 414 -9.00 -5.34 -7.78
C GLY A 414 -9.05 -4.01 -7.02
N ARG A 415 -8.08 -3.10 -7.24
CA ARG A 415 -7.97 -1.84 -6.51
C ARG A 415 -9.05 -0.84 -6.96
N LEU A 416 -9.73 -0.22 -5.99
CA LEU A 416 -10.66 0.89 -6.20
C LEU A 416 -9.93 2.16 -6.68
N ASP A 417 -10.58 2.97 -7.51
CA ASP A 417 -10.08 4.28 -7.98
C ASP A 417 -8.72 4.16 -8.70
N ALA A 418 -8.52 3.04 -9.41
CA ALA A 418 -7.28 2.76 -10.13
C ALA A 418 -7.23 3.42 -11.52
N PHE A 419 -8.40 3.67 -12.14
CA PHE A 419 -8.50 4.27 -13.46
C PHE A 419 -8.31 5.79 -13.39
N GLU A 420 -7.23 6.25 -14.03
CA GLU A 420 -6.88 7.66 -14.15
C GLU A 420 -6.92 8.10 -15.61
N TRP A 421 -7.39 9.32 -15.86
CA TRP A 421 -7.35 9.93 -17.17
C TRP A 421 -5.94 10.46 -17.47
N LYS A 422 -5.16 9.72 -18.25
CA LYS A 422 -3.78 10.07 -18.61
C LYS A 422 -3.35 9.42 -19.91
N VAL A 423 -2.25 9.89 -20.48
CA VAL A 423 -1.65 9.27 -21.67
C VAL A 423 -1.19 7.86 -21.31
N PRO A 424 -1.66 6.81 -22.00
CA PRO A 424 -1.21 5.45 -21.76
C PRO A 424 0.30 5.35 -21.97
N VAL A 425 1.02 4.82 -20.96
CA VAL A 425 2.41 4.43 -21.14
C VAL A 425 2.39 3.18 -21.99
N ALA A 426 2.81 3.30 -23.25
CA ALA A 426 2.92 2.13 -24.12
C ALA A 426 3.80 1.09 -23.43
N THR A 427 3.22 -0.06 -23.06
CA THR A 427 3.99 -1.30 -23.05
C THR A 427 4.20 -1.62 -24.52
N THR A 428 5.17 -0.95 -25.13
CA THR A 428 5.68 -1.37 -26.42
C THR A 428 6.32 -2.74 -26.17
N SER A 429 5.54 -3.81 -26.24
CA SER A 429 6.03 -5.05 -26.83
C SER A 429 6.38 -4.69 -28.26
N ARG A 430 7.55 -4.08 -28.42
CA ARG A 430 8.21 -3.88 -29.70
C ARG A 430 8.33 -5.29 -30.26
N PRO A 431 7.66 -5.67 -31.36
CA PRO A 431 8.23 -6.73 -32.17
C PRO A 431 9.64 -6.24 -32.46
N ALA A 432 10.66 -6.98 -32.04
CA ALA A 432 12.03 -6.66 -32.39
C ALA A 432 12.04 -6.24 -33.86
N PRO A 433 12.69 -5.13 -34.24
CA PRO A 433 12.84 -4.81 -35.64
C PRO A 433 13.31 -6.10 -36.30
N LEU A 434 12.52 -6.64 -37.23
CA LEU A 434 13.04 -7.69 -38.10
C LEU A 434 14.38 -7.13 -38.60
N PRO A 435 15.50 -7.87 -38.41
CA PRO A 435 16.77 -7.40 -38.92
C PRO A 435 16.53 -7.01 -40.38
N ALA A 436 17.03 -5.83 -40.77
CA ALA A 436 17.02 -5.42 -42.16
C ALA A 436 17.47 -6.63 -43.00
N PRO A 437 16.82 -6.92 -44.14
CA PRO A 437 17.28 -7.98 -45.01
C PRO A 437 18.78 -7.73 -45.21
N LEU A 438 19.60 -8.68 -44.78
CA LEU A 438 21.00 -8.68 -45.20
C LEU A 438 20.94 -8.61 -46.72
N ASP A 439 21.82 -7.82 -47.33
CA ASP A 439 22.05 -7.79 -48.77
C ASP A 439 22.53 -9.20 -49.22
N GLU A 440 21.62 -10.17 -49.23
CA GLU A 440 21.77 -11.38 -50.00
C GLU A 440 21.40 -11.00 -51.43
N PRO A 441 22.32 -11.15 -52.40
CA PRO A 441 21.98 -10.93 -53.78
C PRO A 441 20.84 -11.88 -54.15
N LEU A 442 19.73 -11.30 -54.60
CA LEU A 442 18.59 -12.05 -55.13
C LEU A 442 19.11 -13.13 -56.08
N PRO A 443 18.69 -14.39 -55.96
CA PRO A 443 19.07 -15.42 -56.92
C PRO A 443 18.63 -14.94 -58.31
N SER A 444 19.62 -14.78 -59.19
CA SER A 444 19.41 -14.38 -60.57
C SER A 444 18.40 -15.31 -61.22
N LEU A 445 17.27 -14.74 -61.66
CA LEU A 445 16.33 -15.43 -62.51
C LEU A 445 17.10 -15.99 -63.72
N PRO A 446 16.94 -17.28 -64.07
CA PRO A 446 17.58 -17.81 -65.26
C PRO A 446 17.13 -17.00 -66.49
N ALA A 447 18.11 -16.65 -67.32
CA ALA A 447 17.92 -15.89 -68.54
C ALA A 447 16.84 -16.55 -69.42
N ALA A 448 16.01 -15.70 -70.04
CA ALA A 448 14.97 -16.09 -70.96
C ALA A 448 15.54 -17.03 -72.04
N GLU A 449 15.12 -18.28 -72.03
CA GLU A 449 15.31 -19.19 -73.15
C GLU A 449 14.48 -18.71 -74.34
N GLU A 450 15.15 -18.79 -75.48
CA GLU A 450 14.77 -18.38 -76.81
C GLU A 450 13.34 -18.79 -77.22
N THR A 451 12.63 -17.79 -77.73
CA THR A 451 11.74 -17.84 -78.90
C THR A 451 11.51 -19.24 -79.48
N ARG A 452 10.44 -19.91 -79.07
CA ARG A 452 9.85 -21.01 -79.85
C ARG A 452 8.74 -20.44 -80.73
N ALA A 453 9.01 -20.49 -82.04
CA ALA A 453 8.14 -20.05 -83.12
C ALA A 453 6.73 -20.66 -83.02
N LEU A 454 5.73 -19.81 -83.26
CA LEU A 454 4.34 -20.19 -83.54
C LEU A 454 4.32 -21.00 -84.84
N ALA A 455 3.85 -22.24 -84.78
CA ALA A 455 3.42 -22.99 -85.96
C ALA A 455 1.97 -22.61 -86.34
N PRO A 456 1.63 -22.54 -87.63
CA PRO A 456 0.34 -22.03 -88.10
C PRO A 456 -0.80 -23.04 -87.96
N ALA A 457 -2.01 -22.47 -88.01
CA ALA A 457 -3.32 -23.08 -87.78
C ALA A 457 -3.69 -24.25 -88.71
N GLU A 458 -4.51 -25.16 -88.20
CA GLU A 458 -5.49 -25.87 -89.05
C GLU A 458 -6.74 -26.27 -88.24
N ASN A 459 -7.88 -25.80 -88.74
CA ASN A 459 -9.24 -26.24 -88.41
C ASN A 459 -9.50 -27.57 -89.12
N PRO A 460 -10.13 -28.57 -88.47
CA PRO A 460 -10.97 -29.52 -89.16
C PRO A 460 -12.45 -29.30 -88.82
N GLN A 461 -13.27 -29.68 -89.80
CA GLN A 461 -14.71 -29.43 -89.99
C GLN A 461 -15.63 -29.86 -88.85
#